data_AF-A0A074L3A1-F1
#
_entry.id   AF-A0A074L3A1-F1
#
_cell.length_a   1.000
_cell.length_b   1.000
_cell.length_c   1.000
_cell.angle_alpha   90.00
_cell.angle_beta   90.00
_cell.angle_gamma   90.00
#
_symmetry.space_group_name_H-M   'P 1'
#
loop_
_entity.id
_entity.type
_entity.pdbx_description
1 polymer ?
#
loop_
_entity_poly.entity_id
_entity_poly.type
_entity_poly.pdbx_seq_one_letter_code
_entity_poly.pdbx_strand_id
1 'polypeptide(L)'
;MHENDLLANGLESFFIGVISKEAAYILKIEDEAKFLEFAEQNFDSQASFDALEIYFNNWFTVNRALQLSDIQSYESAFLKTLEDAGIVLFKGDNNSLNSWEKRILNNQNQSTKGGC
;
A
#
# COMPACT_ATOMS: atom_id res chain seq x y z
N MET A 1 -13.12 21.20 -20.50
CA MET A 1 -14.00 20.23 -19.84
C MET A 1 -13.30 18.88 -19.99
N HIS A 2 -12.37 18.58 -19.10
CA HIS A 2 -11.62 17.31 -19.11
C HIS A 2 -12.36 16.35 -18.18
N GLU A 3 -13.34 15.65 -18.73
CA GLU A 3 -13.99 14.55 -18.02
C GLU A 3 -12.99 13.39 -17.93
N ASN A 4 -12.51 13.14 -16.72
CA ASN A 4 -12.17 11.82 -16.17
C ASN A 4 -11.45 10.83 -17.10
N ASP A 5 -10.19 11.12 -17.45
CA ASP A 5 -9.23 10.11 -17.97
C ASP A 5 -8.96 8.96 -16.97
N LEU A 6 -9.45 9.08 -15.73
CA LEU A 6 -9.46 8.01 -14.74
C LEU A 6 -10.37 6.84 -15.16
N LEU A 7 -11.52 7.11 -15.79
CA LEU A 7 -12.45 6.06 -16.21
C LEU A 7 -11.99 5.35 -17.49
N ALA A 8 -11.23 6.03 -18.35
CA ALA A 8 -10.74 5.48 -19.61
C ALA A 8 -9.62 4.42 -19.44
N ASN A 9 -8.96 4.36 -18.28
CA ASN A 9 -7.85 3.43 -18.00
C ASN A 9 -8.27 2.16 -17.21
N GLY A 10 -9.55 1.80 -17.19
CA GLY A 10 -10.00 0.54 -16.56
C GLY A 10 -10.12 0.60 -15.04
N LEU A 11 -10.66 1.71 -14.51
CA LEU A 11 -11.08 1.85 -13.11
C LEU A 11 -12.56 1.45 -12.91
N GLU A 12 -12.99 0.35 -13.50
CA GLU A 12 -14.31 -0.26 -13.19
C GLU A 12 -14.34 -0.97 -11.83
N SER A 13 -13.20 -0.98 -11.13
CA SER A 13 -12.97 -1.67 -9.85
C SER A 13 -13.12 -0.73 -8.65
N PHE A 14 -13.50 -1.27 -7.49
CA PHE A 14 -13.59 -0.54 -6.22
C PHE A 14 -12.29 0.20 -5.89
N PHE A 15 -12.44 1.47 -5.49
CA PHE A 15 -11.33 2.35 -5.12
C PHE A 15 -11.61 3.09 -3.80
N ILE A 16 -10.56 3.27 -3.00
CA ILE A 16 -10.57 4.19 -1.85
C ILE A 16 -9.44 5.18 -2.05
N GLY A 17 -9.78 6.47 -2.05
CA GLY A 17 -8.81 7.57 -2.15
C GLY A 17 -8.63 8.28 -0.81
N VAL A 18 -7.38 8.59 -0.46
CA VAL A 18 -7.04 9.46 0.69
C VAL A 18 -6.14 10.58 0.20
N ILE A 19 -6.57 11.83 0.38
CA ILE A 19 -5.77 13.01 0.06
C ILE A 19 -5.57 13.81 1.34
N SER A 20 -4.32 13.98 1.74
CA SER A 20 -3.91 14.80 2.88
C SER A 20 -2.94 15.90 2.41
N LYS A 21 -2.51 16.75 3.35
CA LYS A 21 -1.45 17.74 3.09
C LYS A 21 -0.10 17.10 2.74
N GLU A 22 0.09 15.83 3.13
CA GLU A 22 1.38 15.15 3.10
C GLU A 22 1.45 14.05 2.04
N ALA A 23 0.30 13.52 1.62
CA ALA A 23 0.23 12.47 0.61
C ALA A 23 -1.14 12.35 -0.04
N ALA A 24 -1.16 11.93 -1.30
CA ALA A 24 -2.33 11.44 -2.00
C ALA A 24 -2.16 9.95 -2.35
N TYR A 25 -3.13 9.12 -1.97
CA TYR A 25 -3.14 7.68 -2.23
C TYR A 25 -4.45 7.22 -2.83
N ILE A 26 -4.38 6.22 -3.70
CA ILE A 26 -5.52 5.43 -4.16
C ILE A 26 -5.21 3.96 -3.87
N LEU A 27 -6.15 3.27 -3.25
CA LEU A 27 -6.16 1.81 -3.19
C LEU A 27 -7.11 1.28 -4.26
N LYS A 28 -6.66 0.28 -5.00
CA LYS A 28 -7.46 -0.43 -6.02
C LYS A 28 -7.37 -1.92 -5.78
N ILE A 29 -8.50 -2.61 -5.86
CA ILE A 29 -8.53 -4.07 -5.96
C ILE A 29 -8.23 -4.45 -7.41
N GLU A 30 -7.11 -5.14 -7.64
CA GLU A 30 -6.73 -5.69 -8.96
C GLU A 30 -7.09 -7.18 -9.10
N ASP A 31 -7.18 -7.91 -7.99
CA ASP A 31 -7.55 -9.33 -7.94
C ASP A 31 -8.59 -9.55 -6.84
N GLU A 32 -9.85 -9.70 -7.26
CA GLU A 32 -10.99 -9.85 -6.35
C GLU A 32 -10.91 -11.14 -5.52
N ALA A 33 -10.46 -12.25 -6.11
CA ALA A 33 -10.38 -13.53 -5.42
C ALA A 33 -9.35 -13.46 -4.28
N LYS A 34 -8.18 -12.88 -4.54
CA LYS A 34 -7.16 -12.65 -3.51
C LYS A 34 -7.62 -11.67 -2.44
N PHE A 35 -8.35 -10.63 -2.83
CA PHE A 35 -8.90 -9.68 -1.86
C PHE A 35 -9.92 -10.33 -0.92
N LEU A 36 -10.82 -11.16 -1.44
CA LEU A 36 -11.80 -11.87 -0.62
C LEU A 36 -11.11 -12.83 0.34
N GLU A 37 -10.13 -13.61 -0.13
CA GLU A 37 -9.34 -14.50 0.74
C GLU A 37 -8.61 -13.71 1.84
N PHE A 38 -7.97 -12.59 1.48
CA PHE A 38 -7.32 -11.71 2.45
C PHE A 38 -8.32 -11.14 3.47
N ALA A 39 -9.49 -10.71 3.02
CA ALA A 39 -10.52 -10.14 3.87
C ALA A 39 -11.08 -11.16 4.85
N GLU A 40 -11.37 -12.38 4.40
CA GLU A 40 -11.82 -13.49 5.28
C GLU A 40 -10.75 -13.80 6.33
N GLN A 41 -9.48 -13.90 5.92
CA GLN A 41 -8.39 -14.21 6.86
C GLN A 41 -8.19 -13.13 7.92
N ASN A 42 -8.31 -11.85 7.56
CA ASN A 42 -7.87 -10.74 8.40
C ASN A 42 -9.00 -9.91 9.01
N PHE A 43 -10.21 -9.91 8.44
CA PHE A 43 -11.32 -9.05 8.85
C PHE A 43 -12.51 -9.80 9.47
N ASP A 44 -12.52 -11.14 9.44
CA ASP A 44 -13.62 -11.94 9.99
C ASP A 44 -13.76 -11.86 11.51
N SER A 45 -12.70 -11.49 12.22
CA SER A 45 -12.71 -11.36 13.68
C SER A 45 -11.83 -10.24 14.18
N GLN A 46 -12.17 -9.69 15.34
CA GLN A 46 -11.32 -8.69 16.01
C GLN A 46 -9.91 -9.22 16.25
N ALA A 47 -9.75 -10.49 16.63
CA ALA A 47 -8.44 -11.08 16.88
C ALA A 47 -7.58 -11.16 15.61
N SER A 48 -8.19 -11.49 14.46
CA SER A 48 -7.51 -11.48 13.16
C SER A 48 -7.11 -10.06 12.75
N PHE A 49 -7.99 -9.10 12.98
CA PHE A 49 -7.73 -7.68 12.70
C PHE A 49 -6.58 -7.15 13.56
N ASP A 50 -6.59 -7.44 14.87
CA ASP A 50 -5.53 -7.05 15.80
C ASP A 50 -4.19 -7.67 15.39
N ALA A 51 -4.18 -8.92 14.91
CA ALA A 51 -2.99 -9.57 14.41
C ALA A 51 -2.43 -8.88 13.15
N LEU A 52 -3.29 -8.44 12.23
CA LEU A 52 -2.91 -7.66 11.06
C LEU A 52 -2.33 -6.29 11.48
N GLU A 53 -2.93 -5.62 12.47
CA GLU A 53 -2.44 -4.35 13.00
C GLU A 53 -1.07 -4.51 13.65
N ILE A 54 -0.87 -5.58 14.44
CA ILE A 54 0.43 -5.91 15.02
C ILE A 54 1.47 -6.16 13.92
N TYR A 55 1.10 -6.90 12.86
CA TYR A 55 1.99 -7.15 11.72
C TYR A 55 2.42 -5.84 11.04
N PHE A 56 1.46 -4.95 10.78
CA PHE A 56 1.72 -3.62 10.25
C PHE A 56 2.67 -2.81 11.16
N ASN A 57 2.37 -2.73 12.45
CA ASN A 57 3.15 -1.96 13.43
C ASN A 57 4.58 -2.48 13.58
N ASN A 58 4.78 -3.80 13.50
CA ASN A 58 6.10 -4.41 13.51
C ASN A 58 6.93 -3.96 12.30
N TRP A 59 6.36 -4.01 11.10
CA TRP A 59 7.04 -3.53 9.89
C TRP A 59 7.32 -2.04 9.95
N PHE A 60 6.37 -1.23 10.42
CA PHE A 60 6.59 0.20 10.61
C PHE A 60 7.76 0.47 11.54
N THR A 61 7.81 -0.22 12.69
CA THR A 61 8.87 -0.08 13.69
C THR A 61 10.23 -0.48 13.13
N VAL A 62 10.31 -1.59 12.39
CA VAL A 62 11.56 -2.03 11.74
C VAL A 62 12.03 -1.00 10.72
N ASN A 63 11.15 -0.49 9.86
CA ASN A 63 11.52 0.51 8.86
C ASN A 63 12.00 1.83 9.50
N ARG A 64 11.40 2.24 10.62
CA ARG A 64 11.88 3.37 11.42
C ARG A 64 13.25 3.13 12.02
N ALA A 65 13.53 1.92 12.51
CA ALA A 65 14.85 1.54 13.02
C ALA A 65 15.93 1.57 11.91
N LEU A 66 15.54 1.35 10.67
CA LEU A 66 16.37 1.48 9.47
C LEU A 66 16.48 2.93 8.95
N GLN A 67 16.06 3.92 9.75
CA GLN A 67 16.17 5.36 9.46
C GLN A 67 15.38 5.84 8.25
N LEU A 68 14.31 5.13 7.85
CA LEU A 68 13.36 5.66 6.88
C LEU A 68 12.52 6.79 7.52
N SER A 69 12.12 7.76 6.67
CA SER A 69 11.16 8.79 7.08
C SER A 69 9.82 8.16 7.48
N ASP A 70 8.99 8.87 8.26
CA ASP A 70 7.70 8.32 8.70
C ASP A 70 6.85 7.90 7.52
N ILE A 71 6.73 8.75 6.50
CA ILE A 71 5.97 8.46 5.27
C ILE A 71 6.52 7.20 4.58
N GLN A 72 7.84 7.07 4.44
CA GLN A 72 8.44 5.88 3.82
C GLN A 72 8.22 4.61 4.65
N SER A 73 8.30 4.70 5.98
CA SER A 73 8.02 3.57 6.87
C SER A 73 6.56 3.16 6.83
N TYR A 74 5.63 4.12 6.80
CA TYR A 74 4.20 3.89 6.61
C TYR A 74 3.93 3.19 5.28
N GLU A 75 4.45 3.71 4.18
CA GLU A 75 4.27 3.12 2.85
C GLU A 75 4.83 1.69 2.78
N SER A 76 6.04 1.47 3.31
CA SER A 76 6.69 0.16 3.33
C SER A 76 5.89 -0.86 4.15
N ALA A 77 5.47 -0.48 5.35
CA ALA A 77 4.65 -1.33 6.20
C ALA A 77 3.30 -1.66 5.54
N PHE A 78 2.66 -0.67 4.92
CA PHE A 78 1.38 -0.86 4.26
C PHE A 78 1.48 -1.77 3.04
N LEU A 79 2.49 -1.57 2.18
CA LEU A 79 2.76 -2.46 1.05
C LEU A 79 3.05 -3.88 1.49
N LYS A 80 3.69 -4.06 2.64
CA LYS A 80 4.00 -5.38 3.18
C LYS A 80 2.78 -6.05 3.79
N THR A 81 1.94 -5.31 4.49
CA THR A 81 0.65 -5.80 5.03
C THR A 81 -0.31 -6.21 3.91
N LEU A 82 -0.25 -5.53 2.77
CA LEU A 82 -1.07 -5.82 1.58
C LEU A 82 -0.38 -6.74 0.57
N GLU A 83 0.77 -7.34 0.92
CA GLU A 83 1.46 -8.27 0.05
C GLU A 83 0.52 -9.45 -0.27
N ASP A 84 0.33 -9.73 -1.56
CA ASP A 84 -0.60 -10.73 -2.07
C ASP A 84 -2.10 -10.53 -1.75
N ALA A 85 -2.50 -9.41 -1.15
CA ALA A 85 -3.89 -9.13 -0.78
C ALA A 85 -4.82 -8.82 -1.97
N GLY A 86 -4.34 -8.89 -3.21
CA GLY A 86 -5.08 -8.45 -4.40
C GLY A 86 -5.34 -6.94 -4.46
N ILE A 87 -4.78 -6.16 -3.52
CA ILE A 87 -4.87 -4.71 -3.44
C ILE A 87 -3.55 -4.08 -3.87
N VAL A 88 -3.64 -2.99 -4.61
CA VAL A 88 -2.48 -2.17 -4.98
C VAL A 88 -2.63 -0.74 -4.50
N LEU A 89 -1.51 -0.15 -4.10
CA LEU A 89 -1.41 1.24 -3.67
C LEU A 89 -0.85 2.09 -4.82
N PHE A 90 -1.55 3.15 -5.18
CA PHE A 90 -1.07 4.21 -6.05
C PHE A 90 -0.78 5.45 -5.23
N LYS A 91 0.33 6.13 -5.51
CA LYS A 91 0.68 7.42 -4.91
C LYS A 91 0.54 8.52 -5.96
N GLY A 92 -0.20 9.56 -5.61
CA GLY A 92 -0.34 10.76 -6.43
C GLY A 92 0.82 11.72 -6.22
N ASP A 93 1.13 12.52 -7.24
CA ASP A 93 1.95 13.73 -7.05
C ASP A 93 1.14 14.75 -6.23
N ASN A 94 1.62 15.07 -5.03
CA ASN A 94 0.97 15.99 -4.09
C ASN A 94 0.73 17.40 -4.65
N ASN A 95 1.49 17.82 -5.66
CA ASN A 95 1.37 19.17 -6.20
C ASN A 95 0.29 19.31 -7.28
N SER A 96 0.03 18.24 -8.02
CA SER A 96 -0.81 18.32 -9.22
C SER A 96 -1.97 17.33 -9.24
N LEU A 97 -1.86 16.20 -8.52
CA LEU A 97 -2.79 15.05 -8.59
C LEU A 97 -3.06 14.56 -10.03
N ASN A 98 -2.23 14.98 -10.98
CA ASN A 98 -2.37 14.70 -12.41
C ASN A 98 -1.63 13.40 -12.81
N SER A 99 -0.83 12.85 -11.90
CA SER A 99 -0.12 11.59 -12.08
C SER A 99 -0.26 10.70 -10.87
N TRP A 100 -0.34 9.40 -11.13
CA TRP A 100 -0.47 8.34 -10.13
C TRP A 100 0.54 7.24 -10.45
N GLU A 101 1.41 6.93 -9.49
CA GLU A 101 2.42 5.90 -9.61
C GLU A 101 2.05 4.69 -8.76
N LYS A 102 2.02 3.49 -9.37
CA LYS A 102 1.85 2.24 -8.64
C LYS A 102 3.05 2.04 -7.72
N ARG A 103 2.79 1.87 -6.43
CA ARG A 103 3.81 1.56 -5.44
C ARG A 103 4.02 0.06 -5.40
N ILE A 104 5.29 -0.33 -5.44
CA ILE A 104 5.74 -1.71 -5.29
C ILE A 104 6.63 -1.78 -4.06
N LEU A 105 6.63 -2.92 -3.37
CA LEU A 105 7.53 -3.14 -2.25
C LEU A 105 8.97 -3.17 -2.78
N ASN A 106 9.72 -2.09 -2.55
CA ASN A 106 11.13 -2.05 -2.89
C ASN A 106 11.91 -2.87 -1.86
N ASN A 107 12.27 -4.11 -2.23
CA ASN A 107 13.17 -4.98 -1.48
C ASN A 107 14.62 -4.44 -1.51
N GLN A 108 14.88 -3.26 -0.95
CA GLN A 108 16.24 -2.70 -0.85
C GLN A 108 16.97 -3.07 0.46
N ASN A 109 16.45 -4.04 1.23
CA ASN A 109 17.09 -4.51 2.47
C ASN A 109 17.35 -6.04 2.48
N GLN A 110 17.78 -6.61 1.36
CA GLN A 110 18.44 -7.92 1.36
C GLN A 110 19.87 -7.83 0.80
N SER A 111 20.83 -7.90 1.72
CA SER A 111 22.24 -8.30 1.52
C SER A 111 23.12 -7.51 0.54
N THR A 112 23.91 -6.57 1.08
CA THR A 112 25.32 -6.42 0.66
C THR A 112 26.25 -6.59 1.85
N LYS A 113 26.34 -7.83 2.36
CA LYS A 113 27.55 -8.32 3.05
C LYS A 113 27.76 -9.79 2.73
N GLY A 114 28.21 -10.03 1.50
CA GLY A 114 28.75 -11.31 1.05
C GLY A 114 29.90 -11.01 0.09
N GLY A 115 31.05 -10.64 0.65
CA GLY A 115 32.31 -10.46 -0.08
C GLY A 115 33.39 -11.16 0.72
N CYS A 116 33.94 -12.21 0.08
CA CYS A 116 35.02 -13.13 0.45
C CYS A 116 35.91 -12.81 1.65
#